data_AF-A0A1H1SV81-F1
#
_entry.id   AF-A0A1H1SV81-F1
#
_cell.length_a   1.000
_cell.length_b   1.000
_cell.length_c   1.000
_cell.angle_alpha   90.00
_cell.angle_beta   90.00
_cell.angle_gamma   90.00
#
_symmetry.space_group_name_H-M   'P 1'
#
loop_
_entity.id
_entity.type
_entity.pdbx_description
1 polymer ?
#
loop_
_entity_poly.entity_id
_entity_poly.type
_entity_poly.pdbx_seq_one_letter_code
_entity_poly.pdbx_strand_id
1 'polypeptide(L)'
;MRYLKAIAQDLGQTGQANTVLLKFYNDMLCLPEQQVGIAVAVDHTGDALVDFAMAGDIDLDGRFSLRDQHLLRAFTDVFLQLNWFNQGGNEQRYLKMLAENYHHDGSPNVVKLEFHEDCTASGPQTLVYRAAGYDGDNDGIFESFTNSDVDGNGIADTADKELIRRLIKSFLAFDAWSTRLRS
;
A
#
# COMPACT_ATOMS: atom_id res chain seq x y z
N MET A 1 8.24 14.07 -0.38
CA MET A 1 8.10 12.72 0.18
C MET A 1 7.36 11.88 -0.85
N ARG A 2 7.77 10.63 -1.07
CA ARG A 2 7.05 9.73 -1.97
C ARG A 2 6.10 8.88 -1.14
N TYR A 3 4.92 8.59 -1.67
CA TYR A 3 3.97 7.70 -1.00
C TYR A 3 3.10 6.97 -2.03
N LEU A 4 2.50 5.88 -1.57
CA LEU A 4 1.57 5.06 -2.33
C LEU A 4 0.14 5.25 -1.77
N LYS A 5 -0.85 5.38 -2.65
CA LYS A 5 -2.27 5.13 -2.33
C LYS A 5 -2.67 3.80 -2.97
N ALA A 6 -3.09 2.84 -2.16
CA ALA A 6 -3.65 1.56 -2.60
C ALA A 6 -5.17 1.57 -2.39
N ILE A 7 -5.92 1.21 -3.43
CA ILE A 7 -7.38 1.21 -3.45
C ILE A 7 -7.85 -0.16 -3.91
N ALA A 8 -8.69 -0.83 -3.11
CA ALA A 8 -9.35 -2.08 -3.50
C ALA A 8 -10.82 -1.82 -3.84
N GLN A 9 -11.32 -2.52 -4.86
CA GLN A 9 -12.66 -2.36 -5.42
C GLN A 9 -13.32 -3.71 -5.64
N ASP A 10 -14.58 -3.84 -5.22
CA ASP A 10 -15.47 -4.95 -5.56
C ASP A 10 -16.29 -4.57 -6.81
N LEU A 11 -15.64 -4.61 -7.98
CA LEU A 11 -16.30 -4.32 -9.26
C LEU A 11 -17.30 -5.41 -9.64
N GLY A 12 -17.09 -6.63 -9.16
CA GLY A 12 -17.98 -7.78 -9.38
C GLY A 12 -19.25 -7.76 -8.54
N GLN A 13 -19.31 -6.92 -7.51
CA GLN A 13 -20.39 -6.88 -6.50
C GLN A 13 -20.60 -8.24 -5.82
N THR A 14 -19.49 -8.90 -5.51
CA THR A 14 -19.46 -10.24 -4.91
C THR A 14 -19.35 -10.21 -3.39
N GLY A 15 -19.15 -9.02 -2.81
CA GLY A 15 -18.81 -8.83 -1.40
C GLY A 15 -17.32 -8.93 -1.12
N GLN A 16 -16.48 -9.08 -2.15
CA GLN A 16 -15.03 -9.19 -2.05
C GLN A 16 -14.36 -8.30 -3.09
N ALA A 17 -13.23 -7.69 -2.73
CA ALA A 17 -12.46 -6.91 -3.67
C ALA A 17 -11.82 -7.81 -4.72
N ASN A 18 -11.93 -7.41 -5.98
CA ASN A 18 -11.42 -8.15 -7.13
C ASN A 18 -10.51 -7.29 -8.02
N THR A 19 -10.38 -5.99 -7.71
CA THR A 19 -9.50 -5.05 -8.42
C THR A 19 -8.74 -4.19 -7.44
N VAL A 20 -7.45 -4.00 -7.67
CA VAL A 20 -6.58 -3.14 -6.88
C VAL A 20 -5.90 -2.11 -7.78
N LEU A 21 -6.02 -0.84 -7.39
CA LEU A 21 -5.38 0.30 -8.02
C LEU A 21 -4.27 0.80 -7.10
N LEU A 22 -3.05 0.88 -7.62
CA LEU A 22 -1.93 1.54 -6.97
C LEU A 22 -1.70 2.89 -7.64
N LYS A 23 -1.74 3.97 -6.87
CA LYS A 23 -1.47 5.33 -7.33
C LYS A 23 -0.26 5.88 -6.60
N PHE A 24 0.74 6.27 -7.37
CA PHE A 24 2.03 6.70 -6.84
C PHE A 24 2.15 8.22 -6.87
N TYR A 25 2.56 8.81 -5.75
CA TYR A 25 2.57 10.26 -5.57
C TYR A 25 3.94 10.78 -5.13
N ASN A 26 4.31 11.92 -5.69
CA ASN A 26 5.41 12.73 -5.19
C ASN A 26 4.85 13.96 -4.48
N ASP A 27 4.98 13.99 -3.16
CA ASP A 27 4.69 15.15 -2.32
C ASP A 27 5.90 16.09 -2.37
N MET A 28 5.78 17.16 -3.16
CA MET A 28 6.77 18.23 -3.16
C MET A 28 6.30 19.31 -2.19
N LEU A 29 7.14 19.65 -1.20
CA LEU A 29 6.86 20.72 -0.25
C LEU A 29 6.37 21.97 -1.00
N CYS A 30 5.21 22.48 -0.59
CA CYS A 30 4.56 23.68 -1.14
C CYS A 30 3.92 23.54 -2.55
N LEU A 31 3.80 22.32 -3.09
CA LEU A 31 3.04 22.05 -4.32
C LEU A 31 1.88 21.08 -4.05
N PRO A 32 0.81 21.12 -4.86
CA PRO A 32 -0.24 20.10 -4.82
C PRO A 32 0.34 18.70 -5.03
N GLU A 33 -0.28 17.69 -4.41
CA GLU A 33 0.11 16.28 -4.57
C GLU A 33 0.09 15.91 -6.07
N GLN A 34 1.23 15.47 -6.61
CA GLN A 34 1.33 15.06 -8.00
C GLN A 34 1.32 13.54 -8.10
N GLN A 35 0.28 12.98 -8.72
CA GLN A 35 0.27 11.59 -9.14
C GLN A 35 1.24 11.43 -10.33
N VAL A 36 2.17 10.50 -10.21
CA VAL A 36 3.22 10.27 -11.23
C VAL A 36 3.19 8.86 -11.81
N GLY A 37 2.38 7.96 -11.25
CA GLY A 37 2.20 6.60 -11.76
C GLY A 37 0.88 5.98 -11.34
N ILE A 38 0.44 4.99 -12.10
CA ILE A 38 -0.69 4.13 -11.77
C ILE A 38 -0.36 2.69 -12.17
N ALA A 39 -0.77 1.72 -11.36
CA ALA A 39 -0.73 0.30 -11.67
C ALA A 39 -2.05 -0.36 -11.27
N VAL A 40 -2.44 -1.42 -11.99
CA VAL A 40 -3.72 -2.09 -11.81
C VAL A 40 -3.52 -3.60 -11.77
N ALA A 41 -4.11 -4.24 -10.77
CA ALA A 41 -4.17 -5.69 -10.66
C ALA A 41 -5.62 -6.15 -10.48
N VAL A 42 -5.95 -7.31 -11.04
CA VAL A 42 -7.29 -7.89 -11.01
C VAL A 42 -7.16 -9.36 -10.61
N ASP A 43 -7.88 -9.72 -9.54
CA ASP A 43 -8.20 -11.09 -9.17
C ASP A 43 -9.59 -11.38 -9.73
N HIS A 44 -9.66 -12.05 -10.87
CA HIS A 44 -10.93 -12.37 -11.52
C HIS A 44 -11.60 -13.58 -10.88
N THR A 45 -10.83 -14.51 -10.31
CA THR A 45 -11.36 -15.73 -9.71
C THR A 45 -11.92 -15.54 -8.30
N GLY A 46 -11.51 -14.48 -7.59
CA GLY A 46 -11.93 -14.18 -6.22
C GLY A 46 -11.21 -15.05 -5.16
N ASP A 47 -10.03 -15.59 -5.47
CA ASP A 47 -9.25 -16.41 -4.56
C ASP A 47 -8.18 -15.62 -3.78
N ALA A 48 -8.22 -14.28 -3.89
CA ALA A 48 -7.24 -13.32 -3.41
C ALA A 48 -5.85 -13.46 -4.05
N LEU A 49 -5.76 -14.08 -5.24
CA LEU A 49 -4.56 -14.13 -6.06
C LEU A 49 -4.80 -13.37 -7.36
N VAL A 50 -3.85 -12.50 -7.71
CA VAL A 50 -3.97 -11.73 -8.95
C VAL A 50 -3.88 -12.65 -10.17
N ASP A 51 -4.87 -12.55 -11.06
CA ASP A 51 -4.86 -13.18 -12.38
C ASP A 51 -4.18 -12.29 -13.42
N PHE A 52 -4.52 -11.00 -13.41
CA PHE A 52 -4.08 -10.01 -14.39
C PHE A 52 -3.44 -8.80 -13.73
N ALA A 53 -2.29 -8.37 -14.25
CA ALA A 53 -1.50 -7.27 -13.68
C ALA A 53 -0.96 -6.37 -14.80
N MET A 54 -1.28 -5.08 -14.75
CA MET A 54 -0.66 -4.03 -15.55
C MET A 54 0.13 -3.12 -14.61
N ALA A 55 1.43 -3.34 -14.61
CA ALA A 55 2.37 -2.48 -13.90
C ALA A 55 3.01 -1.48 -14.87
N GLY A 56 3.16 -0.24 -14.41
CA GLY A 56 4.16 0.66 -14.96
C GLY A 56 5.57 0.26 -14.51
N ASP A 57 6.51 1.18 -14.59
CA ASP A 57 7.82 1.09 -13.92
C ASP A 57 7.60 1.43 -12.43
N ILE A 58 7.20 0.43 -11.65
CA ILE A 58 6.71 0.66 -10.28
C ILE A 58 7.85 0.71 -9.27
N ASP A 59 9.02 0.16 -9.60
CA ASP A 59 10.23 0.29 -8.80
C ASP A 59 11.18 1.39 -9.29
N LEU A 60 10.83 2.08 -10.39
CA LEU A 60 11.56 3.18 -11.00
C LEU A 60 12.98 2.81 -11.45
N ASP A 61 13.17 1.57 -11.91
CA ASP A 61 14.43 1.10 -12.50
C ASP A 61 14.65 1.56 -13.96
N GLY A 62 13.66 2.26 -14.53
CA GLY A 62 13.66 2.79 -15.88
C GLY A 62 13.14 1.80 -16.92
N ARG A 63 12.59 0.65 -16.52
CA ARG A 63 12.11 -0.40 -17.43
C ARG A 63 10.70 -0.82 -17.06
N PHE A 64 9.90 -1.08 -18.09
CA PHE A 64 8.63 -1.79 -17.93
C PHE A 64 8.92 -3.28 -18.09
N SER A 65 8.80 -4.07 -17.02
CA SER A 65 9.29 -5.44 -17.00
C SER A 65 8.34 -6.45 -16.34
N LEU A 66 8.65 -7.74 -16.51
CA LEU A 66 7.98 -8.82 -15.78
C LEU A 66 8.24 -8.74 -14.26
N ARG A 67 9.33 -8.08 -13.84
CA ARG A 67 9.62 -7.85 -12.43
C ARG A 67 8.59 -6.91 -11.82
N ASP A 68 8.25 -5.82 -12.50
CA ASP A 68 7.19 -4.89 -12.06
C ASP A 68 5.85 -5.60 -11.88
N GLN A 69 5.48 -6.47 -12.84
CA GLN A 69 4.25 -7.25 -12.71
C GLN A 69 4.31 -8.21 -11.52
N HIS A 70 5.46 -8.84 -11.25
CA HIS A 70 5.61 -9.72 -10.10
C HIS A 70 5.54 -8.95 -8.77
N LEU A 71 6.19 -7.79 -8.69
CA LEU A 71 6.12 -6.89 -7.53
C LEU A 71 4.69 -6.41 -7.27
N LEU A 72 3.96 -6.02 -8.32
CA LEU A 72 2.56 -5.64 -8.23
C LEU A 72 1.69 -6.78 -7.70
N ARG A 73 1.82 -7.99 -8.25
CA ARG A 73 1.07 -9.18 -7.80
C ARG A 73 1.35 -9.46 -6.32
N ALA A 74 2.62 -9.51 -5.93
CA ALA A 74 3.00 -9.79 -4.55
C ALA A 74 2.44 -8.76 -3.55
N PHE A 75 2.39 -7.48 -3.92
CA PHE A 75 1.75 -6.46 -3.10
C PHE A 75 0.22 -6.66 -3.04
N THR A 76 -0.41 -6.85 -4.19
CA THR A 76 -1.87 -6.98 -4.28
C THR A 76 -2.40 -8.21 -3.55
N ASP A 77 -1.76 -9.36 -3.67
CA ASP A 77 -2.16 -10.60 -2.98
C ASP A 77 -2.19 -10.41 -1.45
N VAL A 78 -1.30 -9.57 -0.91
CA VAL A 78 -1.27 -9.22 0.51
C VAL A 78 -2.33 -8.16 0.83
N PHE A 79 -2.44 -7.12 -0.01
CA PHE A 79 -3.37 -6.02 0.21
C PHE A 79 -4.84 -6.46 0.22
N LEU A 80 -5.22 -7.42 -0.63
CA LEU A 80 -6.57 -7.98 -0.67
C LEU A 80 -6.96 -8.66 0.66
N GLN A 81 -6.00 -9.16 1.44
CA GLN A 81 -6.25 -9.81 2.74
C GLN A 81 -6.66 -8.82 3.84
N LEU A 82 -6.50 -7.50 3.63
CA LEU A 82 -6.88 -6.48 4.61
C LEU A 82 -8.40 -6.30 4.75
N ASN A 83 -9.19 -6.83 3.83
CA ASN A 83 -10.63 -6.56 3.72
C ASN A 83 -10.98 -5.06 3.73
N TRP A 84 -10.04 -4.20 3.31
CA TRP A 84 -10.21 -2.76 3.21
C TRP A 84 -10.52 -2.35 1.77
N PHE A 85 -11.80 -2.31 1.42
CA PHE A 85 -12.21 -2.10 0.03
C PHE A 85 -13.49 -1.28 -0.14
N ASN A 86 -13.71 -0.87 -1.37
CA ASN A 86 -14.86 -0.11 -1.83
C ASN A 86 -15.88 -1.02 -2.52
N GLN A 87 -17.17 -0.78 -2.27
CA GLN A 87 -18.25 -1.37 -3.04
C GLN A 87 -18.31 -0.74 -4.44
N GLY A 88 -18.20 -1.54 -5.49
CA GLY A 88 -18.12 -1.04 -6.86
C GLY A 88 -16.82 -0.26 -7.14
N GLY A 89 -16.85 0.58 -8.18
CA GLY A 89 -15.68 1.27 -8.72
C GLY A 89 -15.35 2.62 -8.09
N ASN A 90 -15.80 2.88 -6.87
CA ASN A 90 -15.46 4.13 -6.17
C ASN A 90 -14.09 4.04 -5.49
N GLU A 91 -13.54 5.17 -5.04
CA GLU A 91 -12.21 5.25 -4.44
C GLU A 91 -12.24 5.93 -3.06
N GLN A 92 -13.39 5.86 -2.37
CA GLN A 92 -13.59 6.55 -1.09
C GLN A 92 -12.68 6.01 0.00
N ARG A 93 -12.44 4.69 0.00
CA ARG A 93 -11.52 4.01 0.91
C ARG A 93 -10.20 3.75 0.22
N TYR A 94 -9.12 4.17 0.87
CA TYR A 94 -7.77 3.88 0.40
C TYR A 94 -6.80 3.73 1.57
N LEU A 95 -5.72 3.00 1.32
CA LEU A 95 -4.58 2.93 2.21
C LEU A 95 -3.49 3.85 1.67
N LYS A 96 -3.03 4.81 2.47
CA LYS A 96 -1.82 5.59 2.20
C LYS A 96 -0.64 4.95 2.92
N MET A 97 0.39 4.58 2.17
CA MET A 97 1.66 4.04 2.69
C MET A 97 2.81 4.98 2.42
N LEU A 98 3.61 5.25 3.44
CA LEU A 98 4.83 6.06 3.32
C LEU A 98 5.94 5.51 4.23
N ALA A 99 7.18 5.63 3.76
CA ALA A 99 8.36 5.23 4.48
C ALA A 99 9.12 6.44 5.01
N GLU A 100 9.66 6.32 6.22
CA GLU A 100 10.46 7.33 6.88
C GLU A 100 11.78 6.74 7.37
N ASN A 101 12.81 7.59 7.36
CA ASN A 101 14.14 7.28 7.83
C ASN A 101 14.49 8.24 8.96
N TYR A 102 14.26 7.81 10.20
CA TYR A 102 14.62 8.53 11.42
C TYR A 102 16.07 8.25 11.86
N HIS A 103 16.72 7.20 11.37
CA HIS A 103 18.15 6.94 11.63
C HIS A 103 19.09 7.80 10.77
N HIS A 104 18.57 8.42 9.71
CA HIS A 104 19.29 9.28 8.77
C HIS A 104 20.45 8.60 8.00
N ASP A 105 20.39 7.28 7.81
CA ASP A 105 21.46 6.48 7.19
C ASP A 105 21.21 6.12 5.71
N GLY A 106 19.95 6.17 5.29
CA GLY A 106 19.51 6.00 3.91
C GLY A 106 18.41 4.96 3.77
N SER A 107 18.25 4.08 4.75
CA SER A 107 17.19 3.05 4.80
C SER A 107 15.97 3.56 5.56
N PRO A 108 14.75 3.20 5.12
CA PRO A 108 13.57 3.44 5.91
C PRO A 108 13.53 2.49 7.10
N ASN A 109 13.30 3.04 8.30
CA ASN A 109 13.16 2.28 9.54
C ASN A 109 11.76 2.42 10.16
N VAL A 110 10.88 3.20 9.52
CA VAL A 110 9.47 3.32 9.86
C VAL A 110 8.64 3.29 8.59
N VAL A 111 7.58 2.48 8.58
CA VAL A 111 6.57 2.52 7.51
C VAL A 111 5.20 2.75 8.15
N LYS A 112 4.54 3.83 7.74
CA LYS A 112 3.22 4.22 8.21
C LYS A 112 2.15 3.75 7.23
N LEU A 113 1.10 3.15 7.78
CA LEU A 113 -0.10 2.71 7.09
C LEU A 113 -1.26 3.57 7.60
N GLU A 114 -1.85 4.37 6.72
CA GLU A 114 -2.94 5.28 7.05
C GLU A 114 -4.19 4.92 6.24
N PHE A 115 -5.24 4.49 6.93
CA PHE A 115 -6.48 4.06 6.31
C PHE A 115 -7.46 5.23 6.29
N HIS A 116 -7.84 5.66 5.09
CA HIS A 116 -8.68 6.85 4.87
C HIS A 116 -10.01 6.45 4.25
N GLU A 117 -11.08 7.12 4.67
CA GLU A 117 -12.42 7.01 4.10
C GLU A 117 -12.98 8.41 3.82
N ASP A 118 -13.31 8.68 2.56
CA ASP A 118 -13.88 9.95 2.12
C ASP A 118 -15.40 9.82 2.02
N CYS A 119 -16.15 10.48 2.92
CA CYS A 119 -17.62 10.43 2.95
C CYS A 119 -18.28 10.97 1.66
N THR A 120 -17.57 11.78 0.86
CA THR A 120 -18.00 12.25 -0.46
C THR A 120 -16.78 12.40 -1.38
N ALA A 121 -16.96 12.31 -2.70
CA ALA A 121 -15.88 12.45 -3.69
C ALA A 121 -15.13 13.80 -3.64
N SER A 122 -15.64 14.77 -2.88
CA SER A 122 -15.04 16.09 -2.64
C SER A 122 -14.93 16.42 -1.13
N GLY A 123 -15.11 15.41 -0.28
CA GLY A 123 -15.16 15.56 1.17
C GLY A 123 -13.78 15.67 1.79
N PRO A 124 -13.69 16.15 3.04
CA PRO A 124 -12.44 16.14 3.78
C PRO A 124 -12.00 14.69 4.02
N GLN A 125 -10.71 14.44 3.78
CA GLN A 125 -10.09 13.14 4.02
C GLN A 125 -10.20 12.77 5.49
N THR A 126 -10.88 11.67 5.79
CA THR A 126 -11.03 11.20 7.17
C THR A 126 -10.14 10.00 7.40
N LEU A 127 -9.11 10.20 8.21
CA LEU A 127 -8.29 9.12 8.72
C LEU A 127 -9.13 8.26 9.67
N VAL A 128 -9.39 7.01 9.28
CA VAL A 128 -10.18 6.06 10.07
C VAL A 128 -9.30 5.41 11.14
N TYR A 129 -8.14 4.88 10.74
CA TYR A 129 -7.17 4.33 11.68
C TYR A 129 -5.75 4.31 11.10
N ARG A 130 -4.75 4.07 11.96
CA ARG A 130 -3.34 3.98 11.60
C ARG A 130 -2.75 2.66 12.10
N ALA A 131 -1.87 2.10 11.28
CA ALA A 131 -0.91 1.09 11.70
C ALA A 131 0.50 1.55 11.31
N ALA A 132 1.51 0.95 11.93
CA ALA A 132 2.89 1.20 11.57
C ALA A 132 3.75 -0.02 11.90
N GLY A 133 4.81 -0.20 11.11
CA GLY A 133 5.94 -1.05 11.44
C GLY A 133 7.17 -0.22 11.74
N TYR A 134 8.00 -0.74 12.63
CA TYR A 134 9.30 -0.17 13.01
C TYR A 134 10.37 -1.25 12.92
N ASP A 135 11.50 -0.87 12.33
CA ASP A 135 12.78 -1.57 12.37
C ASP A 135 13.65 -0.83 13.40
N GLY A 136 13.78 -1.40 14.59
CA GLY A 136 14.32 -0.73 15.77
C GLY A 136 15.83 -0.80 15.89
N ASP A 137 16.44 -1.86 15.37
CA ASP A 137 17.89 -2.05 15.30
C ASP A 137 18.48 -1.75 13.91
N ASN A 138 17.61 -1.40 12.95
CA ASN A 138 17.95 -0.94 11.61
C ASN A 138 18.71 -2.03 10.82
N ASP A 139 18.25 -3.28 10.93
CA ASP A 139 18.78 -4.45 10.23
C ASP A 139 18.04 -4.74 8.90
N GLY A 140 17.00 -3.96 8.58
CA GLY A 140 16.16 -4.10 7.40
C GLY A 140 14.96 -5.03 7.61
N ILE A 141 14.77 -5.58 8.80
CA ILE A 141 13.65 -6.42 9.19
C ILE A 141 12.76 -5.60 10.12
N PHE A 142 11.46 -5.58 9.83
CA PHE A 142 10.49 -4.92 10.71
C PHE A 142 10.00 -5.94 11.75
N GLU A 143 10.26 -5.67 13.02
CA GLU A 143 9.99 -6.55 14.16
C GLU A 143 8.93 -6.01 15.12
N SER A 144 8.71 -4.68 15.12
CA SER A 144 7.71 -4.03 15.99
C SER A 144 6.57 -3.44 15.18
N PHE A 145 5.33 -3.69 15.63
CA PHE A 145 4.11 -3.25 14.95
C PHE A 145 3.09 -2.71 15.94
N THR A 146 2.28 -1.76 15.49
CA THR A 146 1.08 -1.34 16.22
C THR A 146 0.13 -2.52 16.42
N ASN A 147 -0.50 -2.61 17.59
CA ASN A 147 -1.51 -3.62 17.86
C ASN A 147 -2.85 -3.21 17.23
N SER A 148 -3.09 -3.65 16.01
CA SER A 148 -4.20 -3.24 15.17
C SER A 148 -4.82 -4.46 14.50
N ASP A 149 -6.15 -4.55 14.51
CA ASP A 149 -6.95 -5.47 13.69
C ASP A 149 -7.00 -4.89 12.27
N VAL A 150 -6.02 -5.29 11.44
CA VAL A 150 -5.82 -4.70 10.09
C VAL A 150 -6.55 -5.48 9.00
N ASP A 151 -6.89 -6.74 9.26
CA ASP A 151 -7.71 -7.55 8.36
C ASP A 151 -9.22 -7.39 8.61
N GLY A 152 -9.60 -6.68 9.68
CA GLY A 152 -10.98 -6.35 10.02
C GLY A 152 -11.79 -7.55 10.50
N ASN A 153 -11.13 -8.60 11.00
CA ASN A 153 -11.80 -9.81 11.49
C ASN A 153 -12.38 -9.64 12.93
N GLY A 154 -12.09 -8.52 13.59
CA GLY A 154 -12.53 -8.18 14.94
C GLY A 154 -11.55 -8.55 16.06
N ILE A 155 -10.37 -9.09 15.73
CA ILE A 155 -9.38 -9.61 16.67
C ILE A 155 -7.99 -9.12 16.29
N ALA A 156 -7.41 -8.21 17.07
CA ALA A 156 -6.02 -7.80 16.91
C ALA A 156 -5.06 -8.86 17.45
N ASP A 157 -4.38 -9.61 16.58
CA ASP A 157 -3.55 -10.75 16.95
C ASP A 157 -2.18 -10.83 16.24
N THR A 158 -1.61 -12.03 16.13
CA THR A 158 -0.31 -12.26 15.48
C THR A 158 -0.44 -12.32 13.95
N ALA A 159 -1.58 -12.78 13.43
CA ALA A 159 -1.86 -12.79 12.00
C ALA A 159 -1.89 -11.36 11.45
N ASP A 160 -2.48 -10.40 12.17
CA ASP A 160 -2.43 -8.98 11.82
C ASP A 160 -1.00 -8.45 11.69
N LYS A 161 -0.15 -8.76 12.67
CA LYS A 161 1.25 -8.30 12.67
C LYS A 161 2.02 -8.90 11.49
N GLU A 162 1.78 -10.16 11.17
CA GLU A 162 2.38 -10.80 10.00
C GLU A 162 1.84 -10.22 8.69
N LEU A 163 0.56 -9.86 8.65
CA LEU A 163 -0.04 -9.20 7.50
C LEU A 163 0.59 -7.80 7.27
N ILE A 164 0.74 -7.00 8.34
CA ILE A 164 1.45 -5.72 8.28
C ILE A 164 2.89 -5.93 7.80
N ARG A 165 3.62 -6.91 8.35
CA ARG A 165 4.99 -7.23 7.94
C ARG A 165 5.09 -7.55 6.46
N ARG A 166 4.24 -8.45 5.96
CA ARG A 166 4.22 -8.84 4.53
C ARG A 166 3.90 -7.63 3.65
N LEU A 167 2.95 -6.80 4.07
CA LEU A 167 2.55 -5.62 3.31
C LEU A 167 3.69 -4.60 3.24
N ILE A 168 4.33 -4.30 4.38
CA ILE A 168 5.51 -3.42 4.44
C ILE A 168 6.61 -3.97 3.54
N LYS A 169 6.95 -5.25 3.66
CA LYS A 169 7.99 -5.88 2.83
C LYS A 169 7.69 -5.73 1.33
N SER A 170 6.44 -5.95 0.93
CA SER A 170 6.03 -5.81 -0.47
C SER A 170 6.08 -4.34 -0.96
N PHE A 171 5.72 -3.38 -0.11
CA PHE A 171 5.84 -1.95 -0.40
C PHE A 171 7.29 -1.50 -0.54
N LEU A 172 8.17 -1.92 0.37
CA LEU A 172 9.60 -1.60 0.33
C LEU A 172 10.30 -2.20 -0.90
N ALA A 173 9.74 -3.28 -1.48
CA ALA A 173 10.26 -3.86 -2.72
C ALA A 173 10.05 -2.96 -3.95
N PHE A 174 9.22 -1.92 -3.85
CA PHE A 174 9.14 -0.84 -4.84
C PHE A 174 10.28 0.20 -4.70
N ASP A 175 11.29 -0.08 -3.86
CA ASP A 175 12.60 0.57 -3.63
C ASP A 175 12.65 2.11 -3.68
N ALA A 176 12.41 2.69 -4.86
CA ALA A 176 12.35 4.12 -5.10
C ALA A 176 11.19 4.85 -4.39
N TRP A 177 10.16 4.15 -3.92
CA TRP A 177 9.07 4.72 -3.13
C TRP A 177 9.34 4.69 -1.63
N SER A 178 10.32 3.91 -1.21
CA SER A 178 10.67 3.68 0.19
C SER A 178 11.94 4.42 0.65
N THR A 179 12.72 4.97 -0.28
CA THR A 179 13.94 5.72 0.02
C THR A 179 13.76 7.21 -0.29
N ARG A 180 14.24 8.10 0.58
CA ARG A 180 14.37 9.53 0.22
C ARG A 180 15.45 9.65 -0.86
N LEU A 181 15.15 10.38 -1.93
CA LEU A 181 16.16 10.81 -2.90
C LEU A 181 17.34 11.44 -2.14
N ARG A 182 18.55 10.91 -2.34
CA ARG A 182 19.78 11.53 -1.87
C ARG A 182 19.86 12.92 -2.54
N SER A 183 19.85 13.98 -1.72
CA SER A 183 20.18 15.33 -2.18
C SER A 183 21.68 15.45 -2.44
#